data_AF-A0A840IYR3-F1
#
_entry.id   AF-A0A840IYR3-F1
#
_cell.length_a   1.000
_cell.length_b   1.000
_cell.length_c   1.000
_cell.angle_alpha   90.00
_cell.angle_beta   90.00
_cell.angle_gamma   90.00
#
_symmetry.space_group_name_H-M   'P 1'
#
loop_
_entity.id
_entity.type
_entity.pdbx_description
1 polymer ?
#
loop_
_entity_poly.entity_id
_entity_poly.type
_entity_poly.pdbx_seq_one_letter_code
_entity_poly.pdbx_strand_id
1 'polypeptide(L)'
;MVIRGRQVTGPAIGDLIAEGTQPTRHLVTNTRIVPVDDGTDVEAESYFTLLSTGGPPQMAAFGRYRDRLVRRGGRWSFVRHEVVVDQNT
;
A
#
# COMPACT_ATOMS: atom_id res chain seq x y z
N MET A 1 6.80 -3.07 10.77
CA MET A 1 8.03 -3.47 10.07
C MET A 1 8.38 -2.38 9.06
N VAL A 2 9.64 -1.94 8.96
CA VAL A 2 10.07 -0.92 7.98
C VAL A 2 11.05 -1.56 7.01
N ILE A 3 10.70 -1.61 5.73
CA ILE A 3 11.57 -2.10 4.66
C ILE A 3 12.11 -0.90 3.89
N ARG A 4 13.43 -0.84 3.66
CA ARG A 4 14.10 0.30 3.00
C ARG A 4 14.87 -0.11 1.76
N GLY A 5 14.73 0.65 0.68
CA GLY A 5 15.51 0.51 -0.54
C GLY A 5 14.92 -0.49 -1.54
N ARG A 6 14.99 -0.15 -2.83
CA ARG A 6 14.39 -0.92 -3.94
C ARG A 6 14.86 -2.39 -3.99
N GLN A 7 16.11 -2.64 -3.62
CA GLN A 7 16.70 -3.98 -3.59
C GLN A 7 16.18 -4.85 -2.43
N VAL A 8 15.56 -4.26 -1.41
CA VAL A 8 15.02 -4.98 -0.24
C VAL A 8 13.51 -5.21 -0.39
N THR A 9 12.77 -4.25 -0.97
CA THR A 9 11.33 -4.39 -1.20
C THR A 9 10.99 -5.48 -2.21
N GLY A 10 11.77 -5.63 -3.29
CA GLY A 10 11.53 -6.66 -4.31
C GLY A 10 11.60 -8.09 -3.75
N PRO A 11 12.70 -8.48 -3.09
CA PRO A 11 12.83 -9.78 -2.45
C PRO A 11 11.77 -10.02 -1.37
N ALA A 12 11.49 -9.06 -0.50
CA ALA A 12 10.46 -9.22 0.54
C ALA A 12 9.05 -9.45 -0.03
N ILE A 13 8.71 -8.81 -1.17
CA ILE A 13 7.45 -9.11 -1.90
C ILE A 13 7.50 -10.52 -2.49
N GLY A 14 8.64 -10.93 -3.04
CA GLY A 14 8.85 -12.29 -3.54
C GLY A 14 8.68 -13.34 -2.45
N ASP A 15 9.24 -13.11 -1.27
CA ASP A 15 9.15 -14.00 -0.11
C ASP A 15 7.70 -14.09 0.40
N LEU A 16 6.98 -12.96 0.51
CA LEU A 16 5.55 -12.95 0.87
C LEU A 16 4.68 -13.75 -0.13
N ILE A 17 5.01 -13.67 -1.43
CA ILE A 17 4.33 -14.46 -2.46
C ILE A 17 4.68 -15.95 -2.31
N ALA A 18 5.95 -16.27 -2.06
CA ALA A 18 6.43 -17.64 -1.89
C ALA A 18 5.90 -18.31 -0.60
N GLU A 19 5.69 -17.54 0.47
CA GLU A 19 5.08 -17.97 1.75
C GLU A 19 3.58 -18.28 1.63
N GLY A 20 2.99 -18.12 0.44
CA GLY A 20 1.61 -18.51 0.19
C GLY A 20 0.59 -17.56 0.78
N THR A 21 0.94 -16.28 0.94
CA THR A 21 -0.03 -15.23 1.27
C THR A 21 -1.21 -15.36 0.30
N GLN A 22 -2.41 -15.66 0.82
CA GLN A 22 -3.58 -15.84 -0.03
C GLN A 22 -3.77 -14.60 -0.90
N PRO A 23 -4.13 -14.75 -2.19
CA PRO A 23 -4.34 -13.59 -3.02
C PRO A 23 -5.43 -12.73 -2.37
N THR A 24 -5.12 -11.48 -2.08
CA THR A 24 -6.08 -10.53 -1.51
C THR A 24 -6.53 -9.55 -2.57
N ARG A 25 -7.83 -9.27 -2.65
CA ARG A 25 -8.33 -8.08 -3.36
C ARG A 25 -8.23 -6.88 -2.45
N HIS A 26 -7.58 -5.83 -2.94
CA HIS A 26 -7.51 -4.54 -2.27
C HIS A 26 -8.68 -3.68 -2.74
N LEU A 27 -9.56 -3.28 -1.82
CA LEU A 27 -10.48 -2.18 -2.04
C LEU A 27 -9.83 -0.94 -1.44
N VAL A 28 -9.56 0.06 -2.29
CA VAL A 28 -8.95 1.32 -1.87
C VAL A 28 -9.98 2.43 -2.08
N THR A 29 -10.30 3.15 -1.02
CA THR A 29 -11.36 4.17 -1.01
C THR A 29 -10.90 5.43 -0.30
N ASN A 30 -11.72 6.49 -0.40
CA ASN A 30 -11.52 7.74 0.34
C ASN A 30 -10.14 8.38 0.10
N THR A 31 -9.59 8.21 -1.10
CA THR A 31 -8.27 8.70 -1.46
C THR A 31 -8.23 10.22 -1.44
N ARG A 32 -7.38 10.79 -0.58
CA ARG A 32 -7.04 12.20 -0.53
C ARG A 32 -5.59 12.39 -0.97
N ILE A 33 -5.37 13.31 -1.90
CA ILE A 33 -4.04 13.62 -2.44
C ILE A 33 -3.76 15.10 -2.20
N VAL A 34 -2.58 15.40 -1.66
CA VAL A 34 -2.11 16.77 -1.39
C VAL A 34 -0.76 16.96 -2.05
N PRO A 35 -0.61 17.89 -3.00
CA PRO A 35 0.69 18.31 -3.49
C PRO A 35 1.56 18.89 -2.37
N VAL A 36 2.80 18.43 -2.29
CA VAL A 36 3.82 18.98 -1.38
C VAL A 36 4.58 20.12 -2.05
N ASP A 37 4.75 20.05 -3.38
CA ASP A 37 5.41 21.04 -4.22
C ASP A 37 4.60 21.34 -5.50
N ASP A 38 5.26 21.57 -6.63
CA ASP A 38 4.69 21.81 -7.97
C ASP A 38 3.91 20.61 -8.56
N GLY A 39 3.48 19.68 -7.71
CA GLY A 39 2.74 18.48 -8.08
C GLY A 39 3.65 17.35 -8.56
N THR A 40 4.96 17.46 -8.34
CA THR A 40 5.89 16.35 -8.56
C THR A 40 6.14 15.53 -7.31
N ASP A 41 5.81 16.04 -6.13
CA ASP A 41 5.75 15.34 -4.84
C ASP A 41 4.35 15.49 -4.24
N VAL A 42 3.77 14.37 -3.79
CA VAL A 42 2.43 14.34 -3.20
C VAL A 42 2.41 13.47 -1.95
N GLU A 43 1.67 13.92 -0.94
CA GLU A 43 1.20 13.06 0.13
C GLU A 43 -0.17 12.51 -0.23
N ALA A 44 -0.37 11.21 -0.01
CA ALA A 44 -1.66 10.57 -0.22
C ALA A 44 -2.06 9.78 1.03
N GLU A 45 -3.33 9.92 1.42
CA GLU A 45 -3.95 9.05 2.41
C GLU A 45 -5.15 8.35 1.76
N SER A 46 -5.28 7.05 1.98
CA SER A 46 -6.42 6.27 1.51
C SER A 46 -6.78 5.20 2.53
N TYR A 47 -8.03 4.75 2.49
CA TYR A 47 -8.48 3.62 3.28
C TYR A 47 -8.37 2.36 2.45
N PHE A 48 -8.00 1.24 3.08
CA PHE A 48 -7.96 -0.05 2.42
C PHE A 48 -8.78 -1.09 3.17
N THR A 49 -9.36 -2.02 2.40
CA THR A 49 -9.89 -3.29 2.89
C THR A 49 -9.28 -4.42 2.06
N LEU A 50 -8.70 -5.40 2.74
CA LEU A 50 -8.24 -6.64 2.13
C LEU A 50 -9.34 -7.69 2.21
N LEU A 51 -9.76 -8.18 1.04
CA LEU A 51 -10.66 -9.33 0.95
C LEU A 51 -9.86 -10.57 0.56
N SER A 52 -10.09 -11.67 1.27
CA SER A 52 -9.56 -12.98 0.88
C SER A 52 -10.11 -13.41 -0.50
N THR A 53 -9.35 -14.24 -1.20
CA THR A 53 -9.80 -14.91 -2.43
C THR A 53 -9.59 -16.42 -2.32
N GLY A 54 -10.28 -17.19 -3.16
CA GLY A 54 -10.29 -18.66 -3.06
C GLY A 54 -11.53 -19.25 -2.39
N GLY A 55 -12.51 -18.40 -2.03
CA GLY A 55 -13.82 -18.76 -1.49
C GLY A 55 -14.74 -17.53 -1.43
N PRO A 56 -15.88 -17.58 -0.73
CA PRO A 56 -16.69 -16.39 -0.45
C PRO A 56 -15.82 -15.29 0.18
N PRO A 57 -15.79 -14.06 -0.36
CA PRO A 57 -14.89 -13.02 0.12
C PRO A 57 -15.11 -12.73 1.61
N GLN A 58 -14.05 -12.84 2.40
CA GLN A 58 -14.03 -12.45 3.81
C GLN A 58 -13.08 -11.28 3.99
N MET A 59 -13.40 -10.37 4.90
CA MET A 59 -12.49 -9.30 5.27
C MET A 59 -11.31 -9.86 6.07
N ALA A 60 -10.10 -9.70 5.54
CA ALA A 60 -8.86 -10.18 6.15
C ALA A 60 -8.17 -9.10 6.98
N ALA A 61 -8.21 -7.85 6.52
CA ALA A 61 -7.69 -6.68 7.22
C ALA A 61 -8.32 -5.40 6.66
N PHE A 62 -8.24 -4.32 7.42
CA PHE A 62 -8.58 -2.99 6.94
C PHE A 62 -7.72 -1.95 7.66
N GLY A 63 -7.68 -0.75 7.11
CA GLY A 63 -6.90 0.34 7.69
C GLY A 63 -6.64 1.47 6.71
N ARG A 64 -5.46 2.09 6.84
CA ARG A 64 -5.06 3.28 6.07
C ARG A 64 -3.68 3.11 5.43
N TYR A 65 -3.54 3.59 4.20
CA TYR A 65 -2.25 3.86 3.58
C TYR A 65 -1.89 5.32 3.74
N ARG A 66 -0.64 5.57 4.16
CA ARG A 66 -0.04 6.91 4.26
C ARG A 66 1.20 6.97 3.39
N ASP A 67 1.01 7.51 2.20
CA ASP A 67 2.00 7.46 1.14
C ASP A 67 2.63 8.83 0.91
N ARG A 68 3.89 8.80 0.48
CA ARG A 68 4.52 9.93 -0.21
C ARG A 68 4.98 9.43 -1.58
N LEU A 69 4.49 10.05 -2.63
CA LEU A 69 4.81 9.67 -4.00
C LEU A 69 5.54 10.81 -4.71
N VAL A 70 6.47 10.45 -5.58
CA VAL A 70 7.17 11.41 -6.43
C VAL A 70 7.00 11.02 -7.89
N ARG A 71 6.77 12.01 -8.77
CA ARG A 71 6.76 11.84 -10.22
C ARG A 71 8.11 12.24 -10.79
N ARG A 72 8.83 11.29 -11.39
CA ARG A 72 10.12 11.51 -12.05
C ARG A 72 10.10 10.89 -13.43
N GLY A 73 10.49 11.65 -14.45
CA GLY A 73 10.47 11.17 -15.85
C GLY A 73 9.08 10.67 -16.28
N GLY A 74 8.01 11.34 -15.84
CA GLY A 74 6.63 10.97 -16.15
C GLY A 74 6.04 9.82 -15.33
N ARG A 75 6.84 9.13 -14.50
CA ARG A 75 6.42 7.96 -13.70
C ARG A 75 6.28 8.31 -12.23
N TRP A 76 5.23 7.81 -11.60
CA TRP A 76 5.05 7.86 -10.14
C TRP A 76 5.84 6.75 -9.45
N SER A 77 6.36 7.04 -8.27
CA SER A 77 7.07 6.08 -7.42
C SER A 77 6.83 6.39 -5.96
N PHE A 78 6.68 5.35 -5.14
CA PHE A 78 6.60 5.50 -3.69
C PHE A 78 7.96 5.91 -3.13
N VAL A 79 8.00 7.05 -2.46
CA VAL A 79 9.09 7.47 -1.58
C VAL A 79 8.89 6.83 -0.20
N ARG A 80 7.63 6.77 0.25
CA ARG A 80 7.19 6.08 1.46
C ARG A 80 5.85 5.42 1.18
N HIS A 81 5.68 4.20 1.68
CA HIS A 81 4.40 3.51 1.78
C HIS A 81 4.26 2.99 3.21
N GLU A 82 3.35 3.57 3.98
CA GLU A 82 3.09 3.18 5.36
C GLU A 82 1.70 2.57 5.47
N VAL A 83 1.62 1.34 5.99
CA VAL A 83 0.37 0.62 6.22
C VAL A 83 0.03 0.70 7.69
N VAL A 84 -1.07 1.37 8.01
CA VAL A 84 -1.64 1.44 9.36
C VAL A 84 -2.84 0.50 9.38
N VAL A 85 -2.69 -0.66 10.02
CA VAL A 85 -3.79 -1.62 10.22
C VAL A 85 -4.62 -1.15 11.41
N ASP A 86 -5.92 -0.97 11.20
CA ASP A 86 -6.84 -0.63 12.28
C ASP A 86 -7.22 -1.91 13.04
N GLN A 87 -7.28 -1.83 14.38
CA GLN A 87 -7.75 -2.93 15.22
C GLN A 87 -9.18 -2.66 15.68
N ASN A 88 -10.04 -3.68 15.63
CA ASN A 88 -11.28 -3.67 16.40
C ASN A 88 -10.91 -3.79 17.88
N THR A 89 -11.03 -2.71 18.63
CA THR A 89 -11.19 -2.77 20.09
C THR A 89 -12.59 -3.22 20.45
#